data_AF-A0A375GBJ1-F1
#
_entry.id   AF-A0A375GBJ1-F1
#
_cell.length_a   1.000
_cell.length_b   1.000
_cell.length_c   1.000
_cell.angle_alpha   90.00
_cell.angle_beta   90.00
_cell.angle_gamma   90.00
#
_symmetry.space_group_name_H-M   'P 1'
#
loop_
_entity.id
_entity.type
_entity.pdbx_description
1 polymer ?
#
loop_
_entity_poly.entity_id
_entity_poly.type
_entity_poly.pdbx_seq_one_letter_code
_entity_poly.pdbx_strand_id
1 'polypeptide(L)' 'MERNQVAPAASPGLYRLAAAAALVGISVDLLESAIRRGEAPLELVKLGERGLLFVRASELHAWLKPTAATAECAARG' A
#
# COMPACT_ATOMS: atom_id res chain seq x y z
N MET A 1 -4.01 28.85 -19.27
CA MET A 1 -3.25 27.57 -19.19
C MET A 1 -3.08 27.25 -17.71
N GLU A 2 -4.08 26.60 -17.12
CA GLU A 2 -4.07 26.25 -15.69
C GLU A 2 -3.08 25.11 -15.46
N ARG A 3 -2.04 25.38 -14.68
CA ARG A 3 -1.13 24.35 -14.17
C ARG A 3 -1.90 23.56 -13.10
N ASN A 4 -2.50 22.45 -13.50
CA ASN A 4 -3.14 21.49 -12.62
C ASN A 4 -2.08 20.90 -11.68
N GLN A 5 -1.88 21.53 -10.52
CA GLN A 5 -0.98 21.05 -9.48
C GLN A 5 -1.64 19.84 -8.81
N VAL A 6 -1.42 18.66 -9.39
CA VAL A 6 -1.71 17.39 -8.72
C VAL A 6 -0.84 17.35 -7.47
N ALA A 7 -1.49 17.30 -6.30
CA ALA A 7 -0.85 17.23 -4.99
C ALA A 7 0.28 16.19 -4.94
N PRO A 8 1.31 16.34 -4.09
CA PRO A 8 2.33 15.31 -3.88
C PRO A 8 1.70 14.12 -3.12
N ALA A 9 0.84 13.37 -3.80
CA ALA A 9 0.05 12.27 -3.26
C ALA A 9 0.90 11.01 -3.26
N ALA A 10 1.68 10.84 -2.19
CA ALA A 10 2.55 9.70 -1.90
C ALA A 10 3.71 9.50 -2.89
N SER A 11 4.86 9.06 -2.38
CA SER A 11 6.04 8.81 -3.22
C SER A 11 5.68 7.89 -4.39
N PRO A 12 5.81 8.35 -5.64
CA PRO A 12 5.52 7.53 -6.80
C PRO A 12 6.58 6.43 -6.87
N GLY A 13 6.19 5.22 -6.49
CA GLY A 13 7.11 4.09 -6.34
C GLY A 13 6.38 2.76 -6.35
N LEU A 14 7.11 1.72 -6.71
CA LEU A 14 6.64 0.33 -6.68
C LEU A 14 7.46 -0.43 -5.65
N TYR A 15 6.77 -1.11 -4.74
CA TYR A 15 7.41 -2.08 -3.86
C TYR A 15 7.28 -3.47 -4.47
N ARG A 16 8.36 -4.25 -4.44
CA ARG A 16 8.24 -5.69 -4.67
C ARG A 16 7.33 -6.28 -3.59
N LEU A 17 6.51 -7.26 -3.95
CA LEU A 17 5.60 -7.92 -3.02
C LEU A 17 6.32 -8.42 -1.76
N ALA A 18 7.52 -8.99 -1.91
CA ALA A 18 8.34 -9.43 -0.79
C ALA A 18 8.75 -8.29 0.16
N ALA A 19 9.06 -7.10 -0.36
CA ALA A 19 9.39 -5.94 0.46
C ALA A 19 8.15 -5.39 1.16
N ALA A 20 7.00 -5.38 0.48
CA ALA A 20 5.73 -4.97 1.08
C ALA A 20 5.31 -5.91 2.22
N ALA A 21 5.47 -7.23 2.04
CA ALA A 21 5.18 -8.22 3.07
C ALA A 21 6.08 -8.03 4.30
N ALA A 22 7.37 -7.73 4.09
CA ALA A 22 8.29 -7.41 5.18
C ALA A 22 7.91 -6.13 5.94
N LEU A 23 7.38 -5.10 5.25
CA LEU A 23 6.90 -3.87 5.89
C LEU A 23 5.66 -4.11 6.77
N VAL A 24 4.77 -5.01 6.34
CA VAL A 24 3.54 -5.36 7.07
C VAL A 24 3.82 -6.38 8.18
N GLY A 25 4.95 -7.10 8.09
CA GLY A 25 5.33 -8.14 9.06
C GLY A 25 4.65 -9.49 8.82
N ILE A 26 4.23 -9.78 7.59
CA ILE A 26 3.57 -11.05 7.22
C ILE A 26 4.33 -11.75 6.08
N SER A 27 4.01 -13.03 5.85
CA SER A 27 4.57 -13.80 4.75
C SER A 27 4.08 -13.29 3.39
N VAL A 28 4.93 -13.42 2.36
CA VAL A 28 4.62 -13.00 0.98
C VAL A 28 3.35 -13.65 0.44
N ASP A 29 3.22 -14.96 0.65
CA ASP A 29 2.05 -15.76 0.22
C ASP A 29 0.75 -15.29 0.87
N LEU A 30 0.83 -14.93 2.16
CA LEU A 30 -0.32 -14.44 2.93
C LEU A 30 -0.75 -13.06 2.45
N LEU A 31 0.21 -12.16 2.17
CA LEU A 31 -0.08 -10.87 1.57
C LEU A 31 -0.68 -11.02 0.17
N GLU A 32 -0.12 -11.89 -0.68
CA GLU A 32 -0.65 -12.15 -2.02
C GLU A 32 -2.09 -12.66 -1.95
N SER A 33 -2.35 -13.63 -1.08
CA SER A 33 -3.67 -14.22 -0.88
C SER A 33 -4.67 -13.19 -0.37
N ALA A 34 -4.28 -12.33 0.57
CA ALA A 34 -5.12 -11.25 1.08
C ALA A 34 -5.51 -10.25 -0.02
N ILE A 35 -4.57 -9.90 -0.90
CA ILE A 35 -4.83 -9.02 -2.04
C ILE A 35 -5.78 -9.70 -3.04
N ARG A 36 -5.53 -10.96 -3.40
CA ARG A 36 -6.38 -11.72 -4.33
C ARG A 36 -7.80 -11.93 -3.79
N ARG A 37 -7.96 -12.04 -2.47
CA ARG A 37 -9.26 -12.12 -1.79
C ARG A 37 -9.96 -10.76 -1.65
N GLY A 38 -9.28 -9.65 -1.94
CA GLY A 38 -9.80 -8.30 -1.78
C GLY A 38 -9.85 -7.82 -0.34
N GLU A 39 -9.18 -8.52 0.59
CA GLU A 39 -9.06 -8.11 2.00
C GLU A 39 -8.09 -6.93 2.15
N ALA A 40 -7.07 -6.87 1.30
CA ALA A 40 -6.15 -5.75 1.22
C ALA A 40 -6.48 -4.88 -0.01
N PRO A 41 -6.69 -3.55 0.15
CA PRO A 41 -7.02 -2.64 -0.96
C PRO A 41 -5.75 -2.26 -1.75
N LEU A 42 -5.01 -3.27 -2.23
CA LEU A 42 -3.77 -3.09 -2.97
C LEU A 42 -3.91 -3.75 -4.35
N GLU A 43 -3.29 -3.18 -5.38
CA GLU A 43 -3.23 -3.77 -6.70
C GLU A 43 -1.90 -4.52 -6.93
N LEU A 44 -1.98 -5.77 -7.41
CA LEU A 44 -0.81 -6.52 -7.85
C LEU A 44 -0.43 -6.13 -9.28
N VAL A 45 0.71 -5.47 -9.42
CA VAL A 45 1.30 -5.11 -10.71
C VAL A 45 2.37 -6.13 -11.06
N LYS A 46 2.17 -6.85 -12.16
CA LYS A 46 3.18 -7.78 -12.71
C LYS A 46 4.09 -7.03 -13.67
N LEU A 47 5.41 -7.05 -13.42
CA LEU A 47 6.40 -6.41 -14.28
C LEU A 47 7.45 -7.42 -14.75
N GLY A 48 7.67 -7.41 -16.07
CA GLY A 48 8.66 -8.24 -16.76
C GLY A 48 8.24 -9.69 -16.98
N GLU A 49 8.98 -10.38 -17.85
CA GLU A 49 8.71 -11.77 -18.26
C GLU A 49 8.91 -12.78 -17.12
N ARG A 50 9.73 -12.44 -16.12
CA ARG A 50 9.95 -13.27 -14.92
C ARG A 50 8.77 -13.27 -13.96
N GLY A 51 7.74 -12.46 -14.23
CA GLY A 51 6.52 -12.41 -13.44
C GLY A 51 6.69 -11.91 -12.01
N LEU A 52 7.63 -11.00 -11.79
CA LEU A 52 7.80 -10.38 -10.49
C LEU A 52 6.57 -9.53 -10.16
N LEU A 53 6.06 -9.71 -8.94
CA LEU A 53 4.89 -9.01 -8.42
C LEU A 53 5.31 -7.78 -7.62
N PHE A 54 4.61 -6.69 -7.88
CA PHE A 54 4.79 -5.40 -7.26
C PHE A 54 3.47 -4.87 -6.73
N VAL A 55 3.54 -3.96 -5.77
CA VAL A 55 2.40 -3.19 -5.26
C VAL A 55 2.75 -1.71 -5.31
N ARG A 56 1.74 -0.85 -5.48
CA ARG A 56 1.94 0.59 -5.51
C ARG A 56 2.28 1.09 -4.09
N ALA A 57 3.34 1.87 -3.98
CA ALA A 57 3.76 2.46 -2.71
C ALA A 57 2.67 3.34 -2.10
N SER A 58 1.96 4.10 -2.94
CA SER A 58 0.86 4.97 -2.52
C SER A 58 -0.26 4.20 -1.81
N GLU A 59 -0.68 3.06 -2.37
CA GLU A 59 -1.73 2.21 -1.79
C GLU A 59 -1.26 1.53 -0.51
N LEU A 60 -0.03 0.99 -0.52
CA LEU A 60 0.55 0.35 0.65
C LEU A 60 0.67 1.32 1.83
N HIS A 61 1.18 2.52 1.58
CA HIS A 61 1.29 3.55 2.62
C HIS A 61 -0.08 4.10 3.04
N ALA A 62 -1.06 4.19 2.14
CA ALA A 62 -2.42 4.57 2.50
C ALA A 62 -3.08 3.53 3.40
N TRP A 63 -2.85 2.24 3.13
CA TRP A 63 -3.35 1.14 3.95
C TRP A 63 -2.66 1.05 5.32
N LEU A 64 -1.35 1.29 5.35
CA LEU A 64 -0.57 1.28 6.59
C LEU A 64 -0.73 2.54 7.44
N LYS A 65 -1.19 3.66 6.86
CA LYS A 65 -1.45 4.87 7.63
C LYS A 65 -2.57 4.57 8.62
N PRO A 66 -2.33 4.70 9.93
CA PRO A 66 -3.40 4.59 10.90
C PRO A 66 -4.43 5.65 10.55
N THR A 67 -5.68 5.22 10.34
CA THR A 67 -6.80 6.14 10.25
C THR A 67 -6.75 7.04 11.48
N ALA A 68 -6.49 8.33 11.28
CA ALA A 68 -6.41 9.31 12.36
C ALA A 68 -7.69 9.39 13.22
N ALA A 69 -8.78 8.72 12.82
CA ALA A 69 -10.03 8.64 13.57
C ALA A 69 -9.94 7.84 14.89
N THR A 70 -8.82 7.16 15.20
CA THR A 70 -8.65 6.49 16.51
C THR A 70 -7.83 7.30 17.52
N ALA A 71 -7.21 8.42 17.13
CA ALA A 71 -6.41 9.24 18.05
C ALA A 71 -7.25 10.16 18.95
N GLU A 72 -8.47 10.54 18.52
CA GLU A 72 -9.32 11.46 19.30
C GLU A 72 -9.98 10.83 20.53
N CYS A 73 -10.12 9.50 20.60
CA CYS A 73 -10.74 8.85 21.77
C CYS A 73 -9.81 8.78 22.99
N ALA A 74 -8.50 8.98 22.82
CA ALA A 74 -7.51 8.90 23.91
C ALA A 74 -7.25 10.25 24.63
N ALA A 75 -7.80 11.37 24.16
CA ALA A 75 -7.54 12.71 24.69
C ALA A 75 -8.67 13.30 25.56
N ARG A 76 -9.70 12.50 25.90
CA ARG A 76 -10.83 12.89 26.77
C ARG A 76 -10.90 12.10 28.08
N GLY A 77 -9.76 11.55 28.52
CA GLY A 77 -9.61 10.97 29.87
C GLY A 77 -9.29 12.04 30.90
#